data_AF-A0A8G1UN77-F1
#
_entry.id   AF-A0A8G1UN77-F1
#
_cell.length_a   1.000
_cell.length_b   1.000
_cell.length_c   1.000
_cell.angle_alpha   90.00
_cell.angle_beta   90.00
_cell.angle_gamma   90.00
#
_symmetry.space_group_name_H-M   'P 1'
#
loop_
_entity.id
_entity.type
_entity.pdbx_description
1 polymer ?
#
loop_
_entity_poly.entity_id
_entity_poly.type
_entity_poly.pdbx_seq_one_letter_code
_entity_poly.pdbx_strand_id
1 'polypeptide(L)'
;MPARTLQDYIGVRTRREVRCAEALVIACATESPRAGGAAAVYEWVLAGDSPAPFTGALHEELHDLELAVEERTALRAAHEPGRAADERDFARGAAGALAWLLGFTPLSS
;
A
#
# COMPACT_ATOMS: atom_id res chain seq x y z
N MET A 1 -20.63 11.51 20.08
CA MET A 1 -19.15 11.58 20.19
C MET A 1 -18.59 10.56 19.20
N PRO A 2 -18.00 10.94 18.05
CA PRO A 2 -17.46 9.94 17.15
C PRO A 2 -16.15 9.40 17.75
N ALA A 3 -16.02 8.07 17.80
CA ALA A 3 -14.83 7.39 18.25
C ALA A 3 -13.66 7.76 17.32
N ARG A 4 -12.72 8.57 17.82
CA ARG A 4 -11.40 8.71 17.20
C ARG A 4 -10.69 7.37 17.37
N THR A 5 -10.61 6.59 16.31
CA THR A 5 -9.75 5.42 16.24
C THR A 5 -8.30 5.91 16.33
N LEU A 6 -7.66 5.62 17.47
CA LEU A 6 -6.24 5.83 17.68
C LEU A 6 -5.49 4.85 16.77
N GLN A 7 -4.81 5.39 15.75
CA GLN A 7 -3.82 4.67 14.97
C GLN A 7 -2.57 4.52 15.85
N ASP A 8 -2.16 3.28 16.14
CA ASP A 8 -0.88 3.01 16.79
C ASP A 8 0.25 3.20 15.77
N TYR A 9 1.15 4.14 16.05
CA TYR A 9 2.30 4.45 15.19
C TYR A 9 3.44 3.49 15.49
N ILE A 10 3.69 2.53 14.60
CA ILE A 10 4.88 1.67 14.65
C ILE A 10 5.90 2.32 13.72
N GLY A 11 7.08 2.70 14.24
CA GLY A 11 8.05 3.55 13.52
C GLY A 11 8.45 3.10 12.10
N VAL A 12 9.09 4.02 11.37
CA VAL A 12 9.47 3.90 9.95
C VAL A 12 10.11 2.53 9.63
N ARG A 13 9.54 1.80 8.66
CA ARG A 13 10.03 0.48 8.24
C ARG A 13 11.38 0.57 7.54
N THR A 14 12.30 -0.31 7.91
CA THR A 14 13.60 -0.42 7.25
C THR A 14 13.45 -1.06 5.87
N ARG A 15 14.33 -0.70 4.93
CA ARG A 15 14.42 -1.33 3.59
C ARG A 15 14.58 -2.86 3.65
N ARG A 16 15.11 -3.41 4.75
CA ARG A 16 15.20 -4.87 4.96
C ARG A 16 13.83 -5.48 5.26
N GLU A 17 13.05 -4.85 6.14
CA GLU A 17 11.70 -5.30 6.48
C GLU A 17 10.79 -5.27 5.24
N VAL A 18 10.90 -4.22 4.41
CA VAL A 18 10.15 -4.11 3.15
C VAL A 18 10.47 -5.26 2.20
N ARG A 19 11.76 -5.59 2.02
CA ARG A 19 12.17 -6.74 1.19
C ARG A 19 11.67 -8.09 1.70
N CYS A 20 11.66 -8.28 3.02
CA CYS A 20 11.10 -9.50 3.61
C CYS A 20 9.59 -9.59 3.38
N ALA A 21 8.86 -8.49 3.52
CA ALA A 21 7.43 -8.44 3.25
C ALA A 21 7.11 -8.68 1.77
N GLU A 22 7.87 -8.05 0.86
CA GLU A 22 7.77 -8.27 -0.59
C GLU A 22 7.92 -9.75 -0.95
N ALA A 23 9.00 -10.40 -0.48
CA ALA A 23 9.25 -11.81 -0.78
C ALA A 23 8.12 -12.75 -0.31
N LEU A 24 7.47 -12.42 0.83
CA LEU A 24 6.33 -13.18 1.34
C LEU A 24 5.07 -12.96 0.51
N VAL A 25 4.84 -11.73 0.03
CA VAL A 25 3.62 -11.36 -0.69
C VAL A 25 3.68 -11.75 -2.16
N ILE A 26 4.84 -11.67 -2.81
CA ILE A 26 5.04 -12.09 -4.21
C ILE A 26 4.65 -13.57 -4.39
N ALA A 27 4.95 -14.43 -3.41
CA ALA A 27 4.58 -15.84 -3.44
C ALA A 27 3.05 -16.07 -3.53
N CYS A 28 2.24 -15.10 -3.12
CA CYS A 28 0.78 -15.16 -3.14
C CYS A 28 0.14 -14.23 -4.19
N ALA A 29 0.94 -13.40 -4.88
CA ALA A 29 0.44 -12.34 -5.75
C ALA A 29 -0.35 -12.85 -6.98
N THR A 30 0.02 -14.02 -7.51
CA THR A 30 -0.66 -14.63 -8.68
C THR A 30 -2.03 -15.22 -8.35
N GLU A 31 -2.30 -15.50 -7.07
CA GLU A 31 -3.54 -16.16 -6.62
C GLU A 31 -4.50 -15.18 -5.94
N SER A 32 -4.05 -13.94 -5.67
CA SER A 32 -4.84 -12.94 -4.96
C SER A 32 -4.56 -11.53 -5.51
N PRO A 33 -5.57 -10.86 -6.11
CA PRO A 33 -5.44 -9.46 -6.53
C PRO A 33 -4.97 -8.57 -5.37
N ARG A 34 -5.42 -8.86 -4.15
CA ARG A 34 -5.01 -8.15 -2.94
C ARG A 34 -3.52 -8.35 -2.62
N ALA A 35 -2.99 -9.55 -2.75
CA ALA A 35 -1.55 -9.77 -2.60
C ALA A 35 -0.78 -9.05 -3.74
N GLY A 36 -1.29 -9.10 -4.97
CA GLY A 36 -0.72 -8.36 -6.11
C GLY A 36 -0.62 -6.85 -5.85
N GLY A 37 -1.64 -6.24 -5.26
CA GLY A 37 -1.62 -4.82 -4.91
C GLY A 37 -0.57 -4.47 -3.86
N ALA A 38 -0.41 -5.33 -2.85
CA ALA A 38 0.63 -5.14 -1.84
C ALA A 38 2.05 -5.34 -2.43
N ALA A 39 2.23 -6.34 -3.30
CA ALA A 39 3.50 -6.57 -3.99
C ALA A 39 3.91 -5.36 -4.85
N ALA A 40 2.99 -4.81 -5.64
CA ALA A 40 3.25 -3.65 -6.49
C ALA A 40 3.74 -2.42 -5.69
N VAL A 41 3.21 -2.22 -4.48
CA VAL A 41 3.68 -1.15 -3.58
C VAL A 41 5.11 -1.41 -3.11
N TYR A 42 5.42 -2.63 -2.66
CA TYR A 42 6.77 -2.93 -2.20
C TYR A 42 7.81 -2.85 -3.32
N GLU A 43 7.46 -3.35 -4.50
CA GLU A 43 8.29 -3.23 -5.70
C GLU A 43 8.56 -1.75 -6.03
N TRP A 44 7.52 -0.91 -6.01
CA TRP A 44 7.65 0.54 -6.23
C TRP A 44 8.61 1.19 -5.22
N VAL A 45 8.43 0.93 -3.93
CA VAL A 45 9.29 1.47 -2.87
C VAL A 45 10.74 0.98 -2.99
N LEU A 46 10.95 -0.21 -3.55
CA LEU A 46 12.28 -0.79 -3.70
C LEU A 46 12.98 -0.39 -4.99
N ALA A 47 12.25 -0.20 -6.10
CA ALA A 47 12.80 0.11 -7.41
C ALA A 47 13.47 1.49 -7.45
N GLY A 48 12.93 2.49 -6.75
CA GLY A 48 13.52 3.84 -6.66
C GLY A 48 13.41 4.69 -7.93
N ASP A 49 13.00 4.10 -9.05
CA ASP A 49 12.78 4.77 -10.35
C ASP A 49 11.46 4.38 -11.03
N SER A 50 10.59 3.62 -10.33
CA SER A 50 9.31 3.16 -10.85
C SER A 50 8.20 4.18 -10.60
N PRO A 51 7.23 4.35 -11.52
CA PRO A 51 6.06 5.20 -11.28
C PRO A 51 5.17 4.61 -10.18
N ALA A 52 4.54 5.49 -9.40
CA ALA A 52 3.61 5.10 -8.35
C ALA A 52 2.39 4.33 -8.92
N PRO A 53 1.94 3.24 -8.28
CA PRO A 53 0.92 2.34 -8.86
C PRO A 53 -0.44 2.97 -9.21
N PHE A 54 -0.87 4.00 -8.49
CA PHE A 54 -2.18 4.66 -8.61
C PHE A 54 -2.08 6.08 -9.13
N THR A 55 -1.12 6.87 -8.63
CA THR A 55 -0.94 8.24 -9.11
C THR A 55 -0.10 8.33 -10.38
N GLY A 56 0.68 7.29 -10.70
CA GLY A 56 1.61 7.29 -11.83
C GLY A 56 2.79 8.26 -11.66
N ALA A 57 2.94 8.88 -10.48
CA ALA A 57 3.96 9.88 -10.23
C ALA A 57 5.35 9.23 -10.14
N LEU A 58 6.35 9.89 -10.74
CA LEU A 58 7.75 9.54 -10.60
C LEU A 58 8.38 10.40 -9.52
N HIS A 59 9.10 9.77 -8.60
CA HIS A 59 9.76 10.42 -7.48
C HIS A 59 11.21 9.97 -7.42
N GLU A 60 12.15 10.91 -7.36
CA GLU A 60 13.58 10.61 -7.17
C GLU A 60 13.86 10.06 -5.77
N GLU A 61 13.15 10.58 -4.76
CA GLU A 61 13.12 10.05 -3.39
C GLU A 61 11.67 9.94 -2.92
N LEU A 62 11.38 8.85 -2.21
CA LEU A 62 10.07 8.61 -1.59
C LEU A 62 10.09 9.09 -0.14
N HIS A 63 9.31 10.12 0.18
CA HIS A 63 9.05 10.53 1.55
C HIS A 63 7.64 10.10 2.00
N ASP A 64 7.37 10.28 3.29
CA ASP A 64 6.09 9.91 3.91
C ASP A 64 4.89 10.63 3.25
N LEU A 65 5.11 11.83 2.70
CA LEU A 65 4.05 12.57 2.03
C LEU A 65 3.59 11.88 0.74
N GLU A 66 4.54 11.43 -0.09
CA GLU A 66 4.27 10.72 -1.34
C GLU A 66 3.56 9.39 -1.06
N LEU A 67 4.04 8.65 -0.05
CA LEU A 67 3.39 7.42 0.42
C LEU A 67 1.95 7.69 0.90
N ALA A 68 1.71 8.79 1.63
CA ALA A 68 0.38 9.15 2.11
C ALA A 68 -0.58 9.63 1.00
N VAL A 69 -0.07 10.31 -0.03
CA VAL A 69 -0.86 10.68 -1.22
C VAL A 69 -1.27 9.42 -1.97
N GLU A 70 -0.33 8.50 -2.15
CA GLU A 70 -0.57 7.23 -2.82
C GLU A 70 -1.58 6.37 -2.04
N GLU A 71 -1.44 6.29 -0.71
CA GLU A 71 -2.35 5.54 0.18
C GLU A 71 -3.80 6.03 0.03
N ARG A 72 -4.02 7.34 0.08
CA ARG A 72 -5.35 7.94 -0.08
C ARG A 72 -5.94 7.67 -1.46
N THR A 73 -5.10 7.64 -2.50
CA THR A 73 -5.53 7.36 -3.86
C THR A 73 -5.93 5.88 -4.02
N ALA A 74 -5.14 4.96 -3.45
CA ALA A 74 -5.46 3.54 -3.39
C ALA A 74 -6.77 3.29 -2.59
N LEU A 75 -6.95 3.94 -1.45
CA LEU A 75 -8.20 3.84 -0.66
C LEU A 75 -9.43 4.31 -1.44
N ARG A 76 -9.32 5.41 -2.20
CA ARG A 76 -10.41 5.86 -3.08
C ARG A 76 -10.75 4.81 -4.13
N ALA A 77 -9.75 4.25 -4.81
CA ALA A 77 -9.94 3.19 -5.79
C ALA A 77 -10.59 1.93 -5.17
N ALA A 78 -10.21 1.56 -3.94
CA ALA A 78 -10.78 0.42 -3.22
C ALA A 78 -12.28 0.58 -2.89
N HIS A 79 -12.76 1.82 -2.79
CA HIS A 79 -14.14 2.16 -2.45
C HIS A 79 -14.98 2.64 -3.65
N GLU A 80 -14.39 2.73 -4.85
CA GLU A 80 -15.08 3.19 -6.05
C GLU A 80 -16.08 2.14 -6.56
N PRO A 81 -17.41 2.36 -6.49
CA PRO A 81 -18.39 1.33 -6.81
C PRO A 81 -18.39 0.88 -8.27
N GLY A 82 -17.90 1.74 -9.18
CA GLY A 82 -17.83 1.47 -10.61
C GLY A 82 -16.66 0.57 -11.05
N ARG A 83 -15.70 0.29 -10.16
CA ARG A 83 -14.55 -0.57 -10.46
C ARG A 83 -14.86 -2.04 -10.30
N ALA A 84 -14.15 -2.88 -11.08
CA ALA A 84 -14.25 -4.32 -10.95
C ALA A 84 -13.89 -4.79 -9.53
N ALA A 85 -14.40 -5.95 -9.10
CA ALA A 85 -14.11 -6.49 -7.77
C ALA A 85 -12.60 -6.71 -7.56
N ASP A 86 -11.92 -7.31 -8.54
CA ASP A 86 -10.49 -7.58 -8.48
C ASP A 86 -9.65 -6.30 -8.42
N GLU A 87 -10.03 -5.26 -9.17
CA GLU A 87 -9.37 -3.95 -9.12
C GLU A 87 -9.52 -3.28 -7.74
N ARG A 88 -10.69 -3.42 -7.11
CA ARG A 88 -10.91 -2.93 -5.75
C ARG A 88 -10.11 -3.73 -4.73
N ASP A 89 -10.00 -5.04 -4.89
CA ASP A 89 -9.20 -5.89 -4.01
C ASP A 89 -7.69 -5.63 -4.14
N PHE A 90 -7.22 -5.42 -5.37
CA PHE A 90 -5.87 -4.92 -5.62
C PHE A 90 -5.62 -3.59 -4.89
N ALA A 91 -6.54 -2.63 -5.03
CA ALA A 91 -6.44 -1.35 -4.34
C ALA A 91 -6.45 -1.46 -2.80
N ARG A 92 -7.22 -2.41 -2.23
CA ARG A 92 -7.19 -2.71 -0.78
C ARG A 92 -5.84 -3.26 -0.33
N GLY A 93 -5.23 -4.10 -1.15
CA GLY A 93 -3.90 -4.65 -0.91
C GLY A 93 -2.84 -3.57 -0.86
N ALA A 94 -2.82 -2.72 -1.89
CA ALA A 94 -1.92 -1.59 -1.98
C ALA A 94 -2.10 -0.61 -0.81
N ALA A 95 -3.33 -0.21 -0.50
CA ALA A 95 -3.62 0.65 0.64
C ALA A 95 -3.13 0.06 1.97
N GLY A 96 -3.31 -1.26 2.17
CA GLY A 96 -2.82 -1.96 3.35
C GLY A 96 -1.28 -1.96 3.47
N ALA A 97 -0.58 -2.16 2.34
CA ALA A 97 0.88 -2.11 2.31
C ALA A 97 1.40 -0.68 2.58
N LEU A 98 0.79 0.34 1.97
CA LEU A 98 1.13 1.75 2.18
C LEU A 98 0.89 2.19 3.63
N ALA A 99 -0.24 1.81 4.21
CA ALA A 99 -0.52 2.03 5.63
C ALA A 99 0.58 1.40 6.50
N TRP A 100 0.93 0.14 6.25
CA TRP A 100 1.98 -0.56 7.01
C TRP A 100 3.37 0.11 6.88
N LEU A 101 3.71 0.61 5.69
CA LEU A 101 4.96 1.36 5.44
C LEU A 101 4.99 2.69 6.21
N LEU A 102 3.87 3.41 6.24
CA LEU A 102 3.66 4.64 7.00
C LEU A 102 3.59 4.43 8.53
N GLY A 103 3.66 3.17 8.98
CA GLY A 103 3.58 2.82 10.39
C GLY A 103 2.17 2.67 10.93
N PHE A 104 1.15 2.70 10.06
CA PHE A 104 -0.24 2.43 10.41
C PHE A 104 -0.54 0.93 10.30
N THR A 105 -1.13 0.34 11.34
CA THR A 105 -1.69 -1.01 11.22
C THR A 105 -3.11 -0.93 10.67
N PRO A 106 -3.51 -1.78 9.70
CA PRO A 106 -4.91 -1.91 9.34
C PRO A 106 -5.68 -2.37 10.59
N LEU A 107 -6.61 -1.55 11.06
CA LEU A 107 -7.59 -1.98 12.06
C LEU A 107 -8.34 -3.16 11.45
N SER A 108 -8.24 -4.31 12.08
CA SER A 108 -8.97 -5.52 11.71
C SER A 108 -10.44 -5.17 11.47
N SER A 109 -10.99 -5.55 10.32
CA SER A 109 -12.44 -5.66 10.10
C SER A 109 -12.76 -7.05 9.59
#